data_AF-A0A4Y2Q9W4-F1
#
_entry.id   AF-A0A4Y2Q9W4-F1
#
_cell.length_a   1.000
_cell.length_b   1.000
_cell.length_c   1.000
_cell.angle_alpha   90.00
_cell.angle_beta   90.00
_cell.angle_gamma   90.00
#
_symmetry.space_group_name_H-M   'P 1'
#
loop_
_entity.id
_entity.type
_entity.pdbx_description
1 polymer ?
#
loop_
_entity_poly.entity_id
_entity_poly.type
_entity_poly.pdbx_seq_one_letter_code
_entity_poly.pdbx_strand_id
1 'polypeptide(L)'
;MEADIIKEGFQNSISMYGVKYAKLVADGDSNVYKMILDSRPYDELQVEKIECHNHLYGNFCNKLKDIVQDRKSGPIAHRKQLGKNILRMRRAVITATAFYAEYPSKDRAFDLQKCMTNIPYHTFGRHDQCIEPFCKKEERKEKDVVDDLRSSGLLFRVMAIMQNLSGHSKSLLFAANNNCVEQFNAIVAKFIGGKRVNFCLRN
;
A
#
# COMPACT_ATOMS: atom_id res chain seq x y z
N MET A 1 21.07 3.49 -13.65
CA MET A 1 20.56 3.10 -14.98
C MET A 1 19.07 3.39 -15.09
N GLU A 2 18.17 2.67 -14.41
CA GLU A 2 16.72 2.97 -14.46
C GLU A 2 16.38 4.36 -13.89
N ALA A 3 16.92 4.69 -12.72
CA ALA A 3 16.72 6.01 -12.10
C ALA A 3 17.22 7.18 -12.96
N ASP A 4 18.33 6.99 -13.68
CA ASP A 4 18.90 8.00 -14.58
C ASP A 4 18.01 8.21 -15.81
N ILE A 5 17.51 7.13 -16.41
CA ILE A 5 16.58 7.18 -17.55
C ILE A 5 15.29 7.93 -17.15
N ILE A 6 14.76 7.63 -15.96
CA ILE A 6 13.56 8.31 -15.46
C ILE A 6 13.86 9.80 -15.25
N LYS A 7 14.96 10.14 -14.58
CA LYS A 7 15.38 11.54 -14.37
C LYS A 7 15.51 12.29 -15.70
N GLU A 8 16.20 11.71 -16.68
CA GLU A 8 16.38 12.27 -18.02
C GLU A 8 15.02 12.50 -18.72
N GLY A 9 14.11 11.52 -18.62
CA GLY A 9 12.75 11.63 -19.15
C GLY A 9 11.97 12.81 -18.57
N PHE A 10 12.15 13.12 -17.27
CA PHE A 10 11.55 14.31 -16.66
C PHE A 10 12.21 15.61 -17.15
N GLN A 11 13.54 15.64 -17.26
CA GLN A 11 14.27 16.85 -17.70
C GLN A 11 13.97 17.23 -19.15
N ASN A 12 13.75 16.24 -20.01
CA ASN A 12 13.54 16.45 -21.45
C ASN A 12 12.05 16.43 -21.86
N SER A 13 11.11 16.27 -20.91
CA SER A 13 9.69 16.09 -21.25
C SER A 13 9.09 17.27 -22.03
N ILE A 14 9.51 18.50 -21.72
CA ILE A 14 9.01 19.71 -22.40
C ILE A 14 9.58 19.79 -23.81
N SER A 15 10.89 19.59 -23.99
CA SER A 15 11.52 19.69 -25.31
C SER A 15 11.09 18.57 -26.26
N MET A 16 10.90 17.35 -25.74
CA MET A 16 10.54 16.19 -26.55
C MET A 16 9.04 16.09 -26.84
N TYR A 17 8.20 16.45 -25.86
CA TYR A 17 6.76 16.16 -25.90
C TYR A 17 5.87 17.37 -25.61
N GLY A 18 6.43 18.52 -25.23
CA GLY A 18 5.66 19.72 -24.89
C GLY A 18 4.87 19.59 -23.58
N VAL A 19 5.19 18.64 -22.70
CA VAL A 19 4.44 18.38 -21.46
C VAL A 19 5.31 18.41 -20.21
N LYS A 20 4.68 18.70 -19.06
CA LYS A 20 5.28 18.57 -17.72
C LYS A 20 4.67 17.37 -17.00
N TYR A 21 5.50 16.55 -16.37
CA TYR A 21 5.04 15.42 -15.55
C TYR A 21 4.85 15.86 -14.10
N ALA A 22 3.61 16.03 -13.67
CA ALA A 22 3.31 16.51 -12.31
C ALA A 22 3.47 15.44 -11.21
N LYS A 23 3.42 14.16 -11.57
CA LYS A 23 3.36 13.04 -10.62
C LYS A 23 4.26 11.90 -11.05
N LEU A 24 4.98 11.31 -10.09
CA LEU A 24 5.70 10.05 -10.24
C LEU A 24 4.90 8.94 -9.54
N VAL A 25 4.59 7.86 -10.25
CA VAL A 25 4.07 6.63 -9.64
C VAL A 25 5.24 5.74 -9.22
N ALA A 26 5.45 5.59 -7.92
CA ALA A 26 6.56 4.84 -7.33
C ALA A 26 6.10 3.51 -6.74
N ASP A 27 6.99 2.53 -6.66
CA ASP A 27 6.75 1.20 -6.08
C ASP A 27 7.35 1.01 -4.68
N GLY A 28 8.12 2.00 -4.21
CA GLY A 28 8.83 1.98 -2.93
C GLY A 28 10.30 2.39 -3.03
N ASP A 29 10.86 2.46 -4.25
CA ASP A 29 12.24 2.90 -4.45
C ASP A 29 12.42 4.40 -4.18
N SER A 30 13.14 4.71 -3.10
CA SER A 30 13.29 6.07 -2.57
C SER A 30 14.30 6.92 -3.35
N ASN A 31 15.25 6.31 -4.05
CA ASN A 31 16.33 7.04 -4.74
C ASN A 31 15.87 7.78 -6.00
N VAL A 32 14.94 7.21 -6.78
CA VAL A 32 14.45 7.83 -8.03
C VAL A 32 13.77 9.17 -7.75
N TYR A 33 12.87 9.19 -6.76
CA TYR A 33 12.13 10.41 -6.44
C TYR A 33 13.06 11.54 -5.96
N LYS A 34 14.06 11.19 -5.13
CA LYS A 34 15.08 12.15 -4.69
C LYS A 34 15.84 12.74 -5.87
N MET A 35 16.26 11.92 -6.83
CA MET A 35 16.97 12.38 -8.02
C MET A 35 16.13 13.33 -8.88
N ILE A 36 14.81 13.14 -8.96
CA ILE A 36 13.90 14.04 -9.67
C ILE A 36 13.74 15.38 -8.92
N LEU A 37 13.63 15.34 -7.59
CA LEU A 37 13.56 16.57 -6.79
C LEU A 37 14.85 17.39 -6.90
N ASP A 38 16.00 16.71 -6.84
CA ASP A 38 17.32 17.34 -6.93
C ASP A 38 17.58 17.90 -8.34
N SER A 39 17.02 17.28 -9.38
CA SER A 39 17.18 17.74 -10.76
C SER A 39 16.30 18.93 -11.14
N ARG A 40 15.26 19.23 -10.34
CA ARG A 40 14.30 20.32 -10.54
C ARG A 40 13.91 20.47 -12.02
N PRO A 41 13.24 19.47 -12.62
CA PRO A 41 12.98 19.45 -14.05
C PRO A 41 12.10 20.62 -14.52
N TYR A 42 11.35 21.25 -13.61
CA TYR A 42 10.42 22.34 -13.91
C TYR A 42 10.53 23.45 -12.84
N ASP A 43 10.56 24.71 -13.26
CA ASP A 43 10.72 25.86 -12.35
C ASP A 43 9.51 26.09 -11.42
N GLU A 44 8.30 25.93 -11.96
CA GLU A 44 7.05 26.27 -11.27
C GLU A 44 6.27 25.03 -10.77
N LEU A 45 6.82 23.82 -10.95
CA LEU A 45 6.12 22.57 -10.65
C LEU A 45 7.03 21.59 -9.93
N GLN A 46 6.77 21.39 -8.64
CA GLN A 46 7.38 20.30 -7.90
C GLN A 46 6.65 18.99 -8.20
N VAL A 47 7.41 17.96 -8.61
CA VAL A 47 6.87 16.63 -8.88
C VAL A 47 6.38 16.00 -7.57
N GLU A 48 5.15 15.52 -7.56
CA GLU A 48 4.57 14.80 -6.43
C GLU A 48 4.84 13.30 -6.54
N LYS A 49 5.18 12.66 -5.42
CA LYS A 49 5.26 11.19 -5.34
C LYS A 49 3.90 10.60 -5.02
N ILE A 50 3.46 9.64 -5.84
CA ILE A 50 2.30 8.79 -5.59
C ILE A 50 2.78 7.35 -5.53
N GLU A 51 2.48 6.64 -4.44
CA GLU A 51 2.81 5.23 -4.34
C GLU A 51 1.81 4.37 -5.14
N CYS A 52 2.30 3.32 -5.78
CA CYS A 52 1.51 2.32 -6.47
C CYS A 52 0.64 1.55 -5.47
N HIS A 53 -0.68 1.55 -5.67
CA HIS A 53 -1.60 0.89 -4.74
C HIS A 53 -1.35 -0.62 -4.63
N ASN A 54 -0.87 -1.27 -5.70
CA ASN A 54 -0.60 -2.71 -5.69
C ASN A 54 0.56 -3.04 -4.75
N HIS A 55 1.61 -2.22 -4.77
CA HIS A 55 2.72 -2.31 -3.84
C HIS A 55 2.30 -2.01 -2.41
N LEU A 56 1.50 -0.97 -2.19
CA LEU A 56 0.97 -0.66 -0.86
C LEU A 56 0.19 -1.84 -0.27
N TYR A 57 -0.74 -2.43 -1.03
CA TYR A 57 -1.51 -3.59 -0.59
C TYR A 57 -0.65 -4.85 -0.40
N GLY A 58 0.32 -5.07 -1.30
CA GLY A 58 1.28 -6.17 -1.22
C GLY A 58 2.14 -6.07 0.03
N ASN A 59 2.77 -4.92 0.26
CA ASN A 59 3.60 -4.62 1.42
C ASN A 59 2.81 -4.75 2.72
N PHE A 60 1.58 -4.22 2.77
CA PHE A 60 0.69 -4.39 3.92
C PHE A 60 0.45 -5.87 4.24
N CYS A 61 0.06 -6.67 3.24
CA CYS A 61 -0.20 -8.10 3.45
C CYS A 61 1.06 -8.87 3.85
N ASN A 62 2.21 -8.55 3.23
CA ASN A 62 3.48 -9.22 3.52
C ASN A 62 3.93 -8.94 4.95
N LYS A 63 3.91 -7.68 5.40
CA LYS A 63 4.26 -7.34 6.79
C LYS A 63 3.35 -8.04 7.81
N LEU A 64 2.06 -8.20 7.51
CA LEU A 64 1.17 -8.98 8.38
C LEU A 64 1.51 -10.48 8.36
N LYS A 65 1.88 -11.05 7.21
CA LYS A 65 2.36 -12.44 7.11
C LYS A 65 3.66 -12.63 7.90
N ASP A 66 4.55 -11.66 7.90
CA ASP A 66 5.80 -11.71 8.68
C ASP A 66 5.50 -11.84 10.18
N ILE A 67 4.52 -11.09 10.71
CA ILE A 67 4.03 -11.25 12.09
C ILE A 67 3.48 -12.66 12.33
N VAL A 68 2.74 -13.22 11.38
CA VAL A 68 2.17 -14.57 11.49
C VAL A 68 3.28 -15.62 11.57
N GLN A 69 4.36 -15.45 10.81
CA GLN A 69 5.49 -16.37 10.75
C GLN A 69 6.46 -16.19 11.92
N ASP A 70 6.60 -14.97 12.44
CA ASP A 70 7.49 -14.67 13.55
C ASP A 70 6.96 -15.24 14.89
N ARG A 71 7.66 -16.25 15.40
CA ARG A 71 7.34 -16.88 16.70
C ARG A 71 7.45 -15.91 17.87
N LYS A 72 8.23 -14.83 17.74
CA LYS A 72 8.42 -13.79 18.77
C LYS A 72 7.31 -12.74 18.77
N SER A 73 6.46 -12.71 17.74
CA SER A 73 5.38 -11.74 17.61
C SER A 73 4.14 -12.04 18.46
N GLY A 74 4.07 -13.20 19.10
CA GLY A 74 3.04 -13.54 20.08
C GLY A 74 2.57 -15.00 20.05
N PRO A 75 1.57 -15.35 20.88
CA PRO A 75 0.99 -16.69 20.96
C PRO A 75 0.53 -17.22 19.60
N ILE A 76 0.67 -18.54 19.39
CA ILE A 76 0.30 -19.18 18.13
C ILE A 76 -1.18 -19.00 17.79
N ALA A 77 -2.06 -18.99 18.79
CA ALA A 77 -3.49 -18.76 18.61
C ALA A 77 -3.76 -17.37 18.00
N HIS A 78 -3.13 -16.33 18.54
CA HIS A 78 -3.27 -14.95 18.08
C HIS A 78 -2.69 -14.77 16.67
N ARG A 79 -1.53 -15.36 16.39
CA ARG A 79 -0.93 -15.35 15.04
C ARG A 79 -1.79 -16.07 14.01
N LYS A 80 -2.37 -17.23 14.35
CA LYS A 80 -3.32 -17.94 13.47
C LYS A 80 -4.57 -17.10 13.21
N GLN A 81 -5.08 -16.41 14.23
CA GLN A 81 -6.22 -15.52 14.07
C GLN A 81 -5.91 -14.34 13.15
N LEU A 82 -4.74 -13.72 13.28
CA LEU A 82 -4.28 -12.70 12.33
C LEU A 82 -4.22 -13.25 10.91
N GLY A 83 -3.58 -14.41 10.71
CA GLY A 83 -3.43 -15.03 9.39
C GLY A 83 -4.75 -15.24 8.64
N LYS A 84 -5.81 -15.65 9.35
CA LYS A 84 -7.16 -15.81 8.79
C LYS A 84 -7.80 -14.49 8.33
N ASN A 85 -7.36 -13.37 8.91
CA ASN A 85 -7.99 -12.06 8.74
C ASN A 85 -7.21 -11.09 7.82
N ILE A 86 -6.01 -11.45 7.35
CA ILE A 86 -5.19 -10.56 6.49
C ILE A 86 -5.97 -10.08 5.26
N LEU A 87 -6.61 -10.99 4.54
CA LEU A 87 -7.38 -10.65 3.33
C LEU A 87 -8.65 -9.88 3.65
N ARG A 88 -9.26 -10.13 4.82
CA ARG A 88 -10.41 -9.35 5.32
C ARG A 88 -10.00 -7.88 5.54
N MET A 89 -8.87 -7.64 6.21
CA MET A 89 -8.35 -6.28 6.39
C MET A 89 -8.02 -5.62 5.05
N ARG A 90 -7.36 -6.34 4.13
CA ARG A 90 -7.07 -5.81 2.78
C ARG A 90 -8.35 -5.40 2.05
N ARG A 91 -9.38 -6.25 2.08
CA ARG A 91 -10.68 -5.94 1.46
C ARG A 91 -11.32 -4.72 2.11
N ALA A 92 -11.31 -4.63 3.44
CA ALA A 92 -11.84 -3.46 4.15
C ALA A 92 -11.13 -2.17 3.72
N VAL A 93 -9.80 -2.18 3.56
CA VAL A 93 -9.05 -1.02 3.04
C VAL A 93 -9.49 -0.68 1.62
N ILE A 94 -9.55 -1.66 0.71
CA ILE A 94 -9.94 -1.42 -0.69
C ILE A 94 -11.35 -0.82 -0.77
N THR A 95 -12.30 -1.37 -0.02
CA THR A 95 -13.68 -0.88 0.04
C THR A 95 -13.76 0.53 0.63
N ALA A 96 -13.00 0.82 1.69
CA ALA A 96 -12.91 2.16 2.26
C ALA A 96 -12.33 3.16 1.26
N THR A 97 -11.22 2.82 0.59
CA THR A 97 -10.61 3.67 -0.43
C THR A 97 -11.58 3.99 -1.57
N ALA A 98 -12.31 2.98 -2.07
CA ALA A 98 -13.29 3.17 -3.14
C ALA A 98 -14.43 4.12 -2.71
N PHE A 99 -14.95 3.94 -1.49
CA PHE A 99 -15.97 4.84 -0.94
C PHE A 99 -15.47 6.28 -0.80
N TYR A 100 -14.30 6.48 -0.17
CA TYR A 100 -13.76 7.82 0.06
C TYR A 100 -13.23 8.49 -1.22
N ALA A 101 -13.02 7.76 -2.31
CA ALA A 101 -12.69 8.33 -3.60
C ALA A 101 -13.87 9.16 -4.15
N GLU A 102 -15.09 8.70 -3.93
CA GLU A 102 -16.34 9.33 -4.39
C GLU A 102 -17.00 10.22 -3.31
N TYR A 103 -16.57 10.09 -2.06
CA TYR A 103 -17.15 10.83 -0.95
C TYR A 103 -16.93 12.35 -1.07
N PRO A 104 -17.98 13.19 -0.95
CA PRO A 104 -17.90 14.63 -1.16
C PRO A 104 -17.31 15.37 0.05
N SER A 105 -16.09 14.99 0.46
CA SER A 105 -15.32 15.64 1.52
C SER A 105 -14.03 16.22 0.94
N LYS A 106 -13.71 17.47 1.31
CA LYS A 106 -12.42 18.08 1.00
C LYS A 106 -11.27 17.38 1.75
N ASP A 107 -11.59 16.74 2.87
CA ASP A 107 -10.65 16.05 3.74
C ASP A 107 -10.70 14.52 3.60
N ARG A 108 -11.19 14.01 2.46
CA ARG A 108 -11.31 12.56 2.18
C ARG A 108 -10.08 11.73 2.50
N ALA A 109 -8.88 12.29 2.34
CA ALA A 109 -7.62 11.59 2.68
C ALA A 109 -7.45 11.41 4.19
N PHE A 110 -7.85 12.40 4.98
CA PHE A 110 -7.87 12.33 6.44
C PHE A 110 -8.99 11.41 6.93
N ASP A 111 -10.18 11.52 6.34
CA ASP A 111 -11.33 10.67 6.67
C ASP A 111 -11.02 9.18 6.40
N LEU A 112 -10.42 8.87 5.25
CA LEU A 112 -9.93 7.54 4.92
C LEU A 112 -8.87 7.06 5.92
N GLN A 113 -7.92 7.92 6.29
CA GLN A 113 -6.89 7.57 7.27
C GLN A 113 -7.52 7.16 8.61
N LYS A 114 -8.48 7.95 9.12
CA LYS A 114 -9.21 7.65 10.36
C LYS A 114 -9.98 6.34 10.23
N CYS A 115 -10.70 6.12 9.14
CA CYS A 115 -11.40 4.86 8.87
C CYS A 115 -10.44 3.66 8.90
N MET A 116 -9.29 3.77 8.25
CA MET A 116 -8.29 2.70 8.17
C MET A 116 -7.72 2.33 9.53
N THR A 117 -7.47 3.31 10.41
CA THR A 117 -6.98 3.01 11.78
C THR A 117 -7.97 2.20 12.61
N ASN A 118 -9.26 2.23 12.27
CA ASN A 118 -10.29 1.43 12.93
C ASN A 118 -10.43 0.00 12.36
N ILE A 119 -9.92 -0.28 11.15
CA ILE A 119 -10.05 -1.59 10.49
C ILE A 119 -9.55 -2.76 11.36
N PRO A 120 -8.41 -2.67 12.07
CA PRO A 120 -7.97 -3.75 12.95
C PRO A 120 -8.97 -4.05 14.06
N TYR A 121 -9.57 -3.03 14.69
CA TYR A 121 -10.57 -3.22 15.74
C TYR A 121 -11.82 -3.91 15.22
N HIS A 122 -12.36 -3.40 14.10
CA HIS A 122 -13.49 -4.02 13.40
C HIS A 122 -13.22 -5.49 13.07
N THR A 123 -12.03 -5.78 12.53
CA THR A 123 -11.63 -7.14 12.12
C THR A 123 -11.55 -8.11 13.30
N PHE A 124 -11.30 -7.60 14.51
CA PHE A 124 -11.16 -8.38 15.73
C PHE A 124 -12.38 -8.28 16.66
N GLY A 125 -13.53 -7.85 16.13
CA GLY A 125 -14.82 -7.89 16.80
C GLY A 125 -15.18 -6.66 17.64
N ARG A 126 -14.37 -5.59 17.60
CA ARG A 126 -14.69 -4.32 18.29
C ARG A 126 -15.29 -3.32 17.31
N HIS A 127 -16.56 -3.00 17.54
CA HIS A 127 -17.37 -2.24 16.58
C HIS A 127 -17.73 -0.82 17.02
N ASP A 128 -17.11 -0.32 18.10
CA ASP A 128 -17.42 0.97 18.74
C ASP A 128 -17.26 2.18 17.80
N GLN A 129 -16.26 2.12 16.91
CA GLN A 129 -15.94 3.21 15.96
C GLN A 129 -16.18 2.81 14.50
N CYS A 130 -16.97 1.76 14.28
CA CYS A 130 -17.34 1.36 12.93
C CYS A 130 -18.26 2.40 12.28
N ILE A 131 -17.94 2.75 11.03
CA ILE A 131 -18.73 3.68 10.22
C ILE A 131 -19.61 2.84 9.28
N GLU A 132 -20.89 3.18 9.15
CA GLU A 132 -21.73 2.64 8.06
C GLU A 132 -21.28 3.26 6.73
N PRO A 133 -21.08 2.50 5.64
CA PRO A 133 -21.61 1.15 5.36
C PRO A 133 -20.63 -0.02 5.62
N PHE A 134 -19.50 0.22 6.28
CA PHE A 134 -18.40 -0.76 6.35
C PHE A 134 -18.60 -1.89 7.36
N CYS A 135 -19.54 -1.75 8.30
CA CYS A 135 -19.81 -2.74 9.34
C CYS A 135 -21.23 -3.28 9.21
N LYS A 136 -21.35 -4.57 8.91
CA LYS A 136 -22.64 -5.26 8.82
C LYS A 136 -23.17 -5.63 10.20
N LYS A 137 -24.49 -5.84 10.30
CA LYS A 137 -25.15 -6.22 11.57
C LYS A 137 -24.68 -7.58 12.07
N GLU A 138 -24.36 -8.49 11.16
CA GLU A 138 -23.87 -9.84 11.45
C GLU A 138 -22.47 -9.81 12.06
N GLU A 139 -21.61 -8.92 11.58
CA GLU A 139 -20.24 -8.76 12.09
C GLU A 139 -20.24 -8.25 13.53
N ARG A 140 -21.22 -7.43 13.92
CA ARG A 140 -21.39 -6.95 15.31
C ARG A 140 -21.67 -8.06 16.32
N LYS A 141 -21.94 -9.30 15.87
CA LYS A 141 -22.10 -10.47 16.74
C LYS A 141 -20.80 -11.26 16.93
N GLU A 142 -19.73 -10.88 16.23
CA GLU A 142 -18.42 -11.50 16.40
C GLU A 142 -17.91 -11.29 17.82
N LYS A 143 -17.17 -12.28 18.34
CA LYS A 143 -16.54 -12.16 19.65
C LYS A 143 -15.46 -11.09 19.59
N ASP A 144 -15.56 -10.07 20.45
CA ASP A 144 -14.46 -9.12 20.68
C ASP A 144 -13.28 -9.87 21.32
N VAL A 145 -12.14 -9.87 20.64
CA VAL A 145 -10.86 -10.42 21.12
C VAL A 145 -9.75 -9.38 21.15
N VAL A 146 -10.09 -8.09 21.02
CA VAL A 146 -9.12 -7.00 20.94
C VAL A 146 -8.25 -6.95 22.18
N ASP A 147 -8.81 -7.12 23.37
CA ASP A 147 -8.04 -7.11 24.62
C ASP A 147 -7.12 -8.34 24.75
N ASP A 148 -7.56 -9.50 24.27
CA ASP A 148 -6.71 -10.71 24.20
C ASP A 148 -5.48 -10.47 23.31
N LEU A 149 -5.69 -9.91 22.11
CA LEU A 149 -4.62 -9.59 21.16
C LEU A 149 -3.72 -8.44 21.63
N ARG A 150 -4.29 -7.50 22.39
CA ARG A 150 -3.56 -6.39 23.02
C ARG A 150 -2.64 -6.88 24.11
N SER A 151 -3.11 -7.80 24.97
CA SER A 151 -2.32 -8.37 26.07
C SER A 151 -1.04 -9.05 25.58
N SER A 152 -1.06 -9.64 24.38
CA SER A 152 0.11 -10.29 23.79
C SER A 152 0.99 -9.36 22.95
N GLY A 153 0.68 -8.06 22.88
CA GLY A 153 1.37 -7.07 22.05
C GLY A 153 1.12 -7.20 20.54
N LEU A 154 0.38 -8.21 20.08
CA LEU A 154 0.20 -8.49 18.66
C LEU A 154 -0.65 -7.42 17.98
N LEU A 155 -1.67 -6.90 18.68
CA LEU A 155 -2.50 -5.82 18.17
C LEU A 155 -1.69 -4.56 17.85
N PHE A 156 -0.74 -4.17 18.71
CA PHE A 156 0.09 -2.97 18.47
C PHE A 156 0.92 -3.09 17.19
N ARG A 157 1.44 -4.29 16.90
CA ARG A 157 2.20 -4.56 15.66
C ARG A 157 1.31 -4.43 14.42
N VAL A 158 0.10 -5.00 14.49
CA VAL A 158 -0.90 -4.89 13.40
C VAL A 158 -1.30 -3.43 13.18
N MET A 159 -1.58 -2.69 14.26
CA MET A 159 -1.92 -1.28 14.20
C MET A 159 -0.80 -0.43 13.62
N ALA A 160 0.46 -0.68 13.99
CA ALA A 160 1.61 0.03 13.41
C ALA A 160 1.71 -0.18 11.90
N ILE A 161 1.47 -1.39 11.40
CA ILE A 161 1.44 -1.67 9.96
C ILE A 161 0.27 -0.93 9.29
N MET A 162 -0.92 -0.96 9.89
CA MET A 162 -2.09 -0.23 9.39
C MET A 162 -1.85 1.28 9.37
N GLN A 163 -1.22 1.85 10.39
CA GLN A 163 -0.89 3.26 10.49
C GLN A 163 0.08 3.70 9.39
N ASN A 164 1.08 2.86 9.08
CA ASN A 164 1.97 3.13 7.95
C ASN A 164 1.20 3.15 6.62
N LEU A 165 0.32 2.17 6.38
CA LEU A 165 -0.51 2.14 5.17
C LEU A 165 -1.47 3.33 5.10
N SER A 166 -2.08 3.73 6.24
CA SER A 166 -3.02 4.85 6.30
C SER A 166 -2.35 6.20 6.07
N GLY A 167 -1.03 6.31 6.32
CA GLY A 167 -0.21 7.45 5.90
C GLY A 167 -0.17 7.67 4.39
N HIS A 168 -0.46 6.64 3.59
CA HIS A 168 -0.52 6.71 2.13
C HIS A 168 -1.94 6.93 1.58
N SER A 169 -2.88 7.42 2.40
CA SER A 169 -4.28 7.63 2.00
C SER A 169 -4.43 8.47 0.72
N LYS A 170 -3.61 9.51 0.53
CA LYS A 170 -3.57 10.31 -0.70
C LYS A 170 -3.23 9.46 -1.94
N SER A 171 -2.23 8.58 -1.84
CA SER A 171 -1.84 7.69 -2.94
C SER A 171 -2.91 6.62 -3.21
N LEU A 172 -3.52 6.09 -2.15
CA LEU A 172 -4.63 5.13 -2.27
C LEU A 172 -5.83 5.74 -3.00
N LEU A 173 -6.20 6.98 -2.65
CA LEU A 173 -7.28 7.73 -3.33
C LEU A 173 -6.95 8.10 -4.77
N PHE A 174 -5.68 8.33 -5.09
CA PHE A 174 -5.24 8.55 -6.48
C PHE A 174 -5.33 7.26 -7.31
N ALA A 175 -5.24 6.09 -6.66
CA ALA A 175 -5.46 4.78 -7.26
C ALA A 175 -4.57 4.46 -8.48
N ALA A 176 -3.33 4.97 -8.52
CA ALA A 176 -2.38 4.61 -9.56
C ALA A 176 -1.72 3.25 -9.35
N ASN A 177 -1.35 2.60 -10.45
CA ASN A 177 -0.46 1.45 -10.49
C ASN A 177 0.59 1.61 -11.60
N ASN A 178 1.65 0.81 -11.51
CA ASN A 178 2.77 0.75 -12.45
C ASN A 178 2.75 -0.54 -13.29
N ASN A 179 1.62 -1.27 -13.35
CA ASN A 179 1.54 -2.59 -13.97
C ASN A 179 2.00 -2.61 -15.42
N CYS A 180 1.71 -1.55 -16.19
CA CYS A 180 2.12 -1.43 -17.58
C CYS A 180 3.66 -1.39 -17.72
N VAL A 181 4.34 -0.63 -16.85
CA VAL A 181 5.80 -0.51 -16.82
C VAL A 181 6.41 -1.84 -16.37
N GLU A 182 5.85 -2.48 -15.34
CA GLU A 182 6.33 -3.78 -14.88
C GLU A 182 6.18 -4.88 -15.94
N GLN A 183 5.07 -4.89 -16.66
CA GLN A 183 4.85 -5.82 -17.76
C GLN A 183 5.83 -5.57 -18.90
N PHE A 184 6.04 -4.31 -19.29
CA PHE A 184 7.04 -3.95 -20.28
C PHE A 184 8.45 -4.38 -19.85
N ASN A 185 8.86 -4.04 -18.62
CA ASN A 185 10.14 -4.43 -18.06
C ASN A 185 10.29 -5.95 -17.99
N ALA A 186 9.24 -6.70 -17.67
CA ALA A 186 9.26 -8.16 -17.70
C ALA A 186 9.48 -8.74 -19.11
N ILE A 187 8.86 -8.15 -20.12
CA ILE A 187 9.04 -8.53 -21.53
C ILE A 187 10.47 -8.22 -21.97
N VAL A 188 10.95 -6.99 -21.75
CA VAL A 188 12.31 -6.57 -22.09
C VAL A 188 13.33 -7.48 -21.39
N ALA A 189 13.19 -7.71 -20.08
CA ALA A 189 14.06 -8.58 -19.30
C ALA A 189 14.15 -10.01 -19.85
N LYS A 190 13.05 -10.53 -20.42
CA LYS A 190 13.03 -11.85 -21.07
C LYS A 190 13.84 -11.86 -22.36
N PHE A 191 13.78 -10.80 -23.16
CA PHE A 191 14.53 -10.70 -24.42
C PHE A 191 16.02 -10.42 -24.20
N ILE A 192 16.38 -9.62 -23.19
CA ILE A 192 17.79 -9.28 -22.89
C ILE A 192 18.47 -10.27 -21.93
N GLY A 193 17.76 -11.31 -21.47
CA GLY A 193 18.30 -12.31 -20.53
C GLY A 193 18.54 -11.79 -19.10
N GLY A 194 17.95 -10.66 -18.71
CA GLY A 194 18.24 -9.94 -17.47
C GLY A 194 17.77 -10.63 -16.19
N LYS A 195 16.70 -11.43 -16.25
CA LYS A 195 16.36 -12.38 -15.17
C LYS A 195 16.97 -13.71 -15.53
N ARG A 196 18.12 -14.04 -14.94
CA ARG A 196 18.82 -15.33 -15.14
C ARG A 196 17.82 -16.47 -15.21
N VAL A 197 17.67 -17.08 -16.39
CA VAL A 197 16.95 -18.34 -16.54
C VAL A 197 17.68 -19.33 -15.63
N ASN A 198 17.00 -19.84 -14.60
CA ASN A 198 17.58 -20.85 -13.74
C ASN A 198 17.59 -22.18 -14.50
N PHE A 199 18.69 -22.45 -15.21
CA PHE A 199 18.87 -23.67 -16.00
C PHE A 199 18.89 -24.95 -15.15
N CYS A 200 19.00 -24.85 -13.82
CA CYS A 200 19.00 -25.99 -12.90
C CYS A 200 17.60 -26.58 -12.63
N LEU A 201 16.52 -26.04 -13.21
CA LEU A 201 15.14 -26.56 -13.06
C LEU A 201 14.62 -27.32 -14.29
N ARG A 202 15.48 -27.64 -15.28
CA ARG A 202 15.14 -28.58 -16.36
C ARG A 202 15.72 -29.96 -16.02
N ASN A 203 14.94 -30.77 -15.30
CA ASN A 203 15.07 -32.23 -15.29
C ASN A 203 13.86 -32.80 -16.02
#